data_AF-A0A090S1B9-F1
#
_entry.id   AF-A0A090S1B9-F1
#
_cell.length_a   1.000
_cell.length_b   1.000
_cell.length_c   1.000
_cell.angle_alpha   90.00
_cell.angle_beta   90.00
_cell.angle_gamma   90.00
#
_symmetry.space_group_name_H-M   'P 1'
#
loop_
_entity.id
_entity.type
_entity.pdbx_description
1 polymer ?
#
loop_
_entity_poly.entity_id
_entity_poly.type
_entity_poly.pdbx_seq_one_letter_code
_entity_poly.pdbx_strand_id
1 'polypeptide(L)'
;MLNKTRLACLVLLSLNPPLYASELPFMAMLEERTSTSNQVQALSSADYAHEYFDIDVNAKAGDAVFGRLNHPLNYKPSHISGTLQYDISRGKNSPFDIRNQRDDKGRLFAELVLRERAELTLGQHPISIVLKDGDTTVESRTITVHVVSETQWSQLYQRAMSFLEGEKRLQGIFVYADDEIEDYIQELNDNDGAFEGMDFYHAHSEDELLDIRPRVLGKELMLAANQINSLAYALTYSDQFGYQGEAPERKRLMRALYKAINRYTAHFPLKDFANTPTLMRNMSTHQWRFTDPISAAGFVMSPAMNRDIANGESLAKRAKASFQDLLQIAFDIPYRQRQPEYNRYYLPEDLKRSPGAWADANRHHRTRSWLMMSVLWSDYNQPLTYQPWWYGDYAPFAAHNTSLLPGWTPKVRWWI
;
A
#
# COMPACT_ATOMS: atom_id res chain seq x y z
N MET A 1 -42.69 37.31 -31.03
CA MET A 1 -41.34 37.90 -30.94
C MET A 1 -41.27 38.76 -29.69
N LEU A 2 -40.64 38.29 -28.61
CA LEU A 2 -40.46 39.06 -27.38
C LEU A 2 -39.07 38.73 -26.83
N ASN A 3 -38.26 39.78 -26.70
CA ASN A 3 -36.87 39.74 -26.29
C ASN A 3 -36.73 40.65 -25.07
N LYS A 4 -36.12 40.10 -24.01
CA LYS A 4 -35.40 40.77 -22.90
C LYS A 4 -36.10 41.93 -22.17
N THR A 5 -36.37 41.78 -20.87
CA THR A 5 -35.51 42.20 -19.74
C THR A 5 -36.35 42.42 -18.47
N ARG A 6 -35.83 42.00 -17.31
CA ARG A 6 -36.17 42.40 -15.92
C ARG A 6 -37.48 41.88 -15.31
N LEU A 7 -37.33 40.86 -14.47
CA LEU A 7 -37.95 40.89 -13.14
C LEU A 7 -36.99 40.29 -12.12
N ALA A 8 -36.47 41.16 -11.25
CA ALA A 8 -35.76 40.80 -10.05
C ALA A 8 -36.79 40.66 -8.93
N CYS A 9 -36.91 39.46 -8.35
CA CYS A 9 -37.41 39.26 -7.00
C CYS A 9 -36.61 38.14 -6.35
N LEU A 10 -35.83 38.53 -5.33
CA LEU A 10 -35.33 37.73 -4.21
C LEU A 10 -35.08 36.25 -4.45
N VAL A 11 -33.84 35.95 -4.78
CA VAL A 11 -33.16 34.81 -4.17
C VAL A 11 -31.89 35.36 -3.52
N LEU A 12 -32.01 35.67 -2.23
CA LEU A 12 -30.89 35.73 -1.28
C LEU A 12 -30.31 34.30 -1.19
N LEU A 13 -29.66 33.83 -2.25
CA LEU A 13 -28.73 32.73 -2.17
C LEU A 13 -27.45 33.35 -1.63
N SER A 14 -27.28 33.16 -0.32
CA SER A 14 -26.04 33.22 0.42
C SER A 14 -24.82 33.13 -0.50
N LEU A 15 -24.21 34.29 -0.76
CA LEU A 15 -22.79 34.41 -0.98
C LEU A 15 -22.12 33.90 0.30
N ASN A 16 -22.00 32.58 0.45
CA ASN A 16 -21.04 32.04 1.38
C ASN A 16 -19.68 32.38 0.75
N PRO A 17 -18.83 33.17 1.43
CA PRO A 17 -17.45 33.28 0.99
C PRO A 17 -16.85 31.87 0.93
N PRO A 18 -15.82 31.62 0.11
CA PRO A 18 -15.09 30.37 0.24
C PRO A 18 -14.56 30.31 1.68
N LEU A 19 -15.10 29.37 2.46
CA LEU A 19 -14.71 29.09 3.84
C LEU A 19 -13.26 28.57 3.85
N TYR A 20 -12.31 29.48 3.68
CA TYR A 20 -10.89 29.32 3.96
C TYR A 20 -10.63 29.74 5.42
N ALA A 21 -11.20 28.99 6.36
CA ALA A 21 -11.00 29.03 7.82
C ALA A 21 -12.17 28.21 8.38
N SER A 22 -12.02 26.99 8.90
CA SER A 22 -11.00 26.49 9.80
C SER A 22 -10.93 24.95 9.69
N GLU A 23 -10.10 24.42 8.79
CA GLU A 23 -9.83 22.97 8.68
C GLU A 23 -8.72 22.51 9.64
N LEU A 24 -7.90 23.46 10.12
CA LEU A 24 -6.82 23.25 11.10
C LEU A 24 -7.28 22.71 12.47
N PRO A 25 -8.39 23.17 13.09
CA PRO A 25 -8.79 22.69 14.41
C PRO A 25 -9.27 21.24 14.40
N PHE A 26 -9.89 20.77 13.31
CA PHE A 26 -10.34 19.38 13.21
C PHE A 26 -9.15 18.42 12.99
N MET A 27 -8.21 18.78 12.13
CA MET A 27 -6.98 18.00 11.91
C MET A 27 -6.11 17.99 13.17
N ALA A 28 -5.92 19.14 13.83
CA ALA A 28 -5.24 19.23 15.11
C ALA A 28 -5.96 18.40 16.19
N MET A 29 -7.29 18.41 16.24
CA MET A 29 -8.08 17.61 17.19
C MET A 29 -8.01 16.09 16.90
N LEU A 30 -7.93 15.65 15.64
CA LEU A 30 -7.70 14.24 15.29
C LEU A 30 -6.27 13.80 15.65
N GLU A 31 -5.28 14.65 15.39
CA GLU A 31 -3.88 14.43 15.78
C GLU A 31 -3.72 14.41 17.30
N GLU A 32 -4.42 15.29 18.02
CA GLU A 32 -4.42 15.40 19.48
C GLU A 32 -5.20 14.27 20.16
N ARG A 33 -6.36 13.83 19.63
CA ARG A 33 -7.06 12.64 20.17
C ARG A 33 -6.32 11.34 19.93
N THR A 34 -5.53 11.26 18.87
CA THR A 34 -4.62 10.12 18.65
C THR A 34 -3.30 10.28 19.44
N SER A 35 -3.02 11.43 20.06
CA SER A 35 -1.73 11.77 20.70
C SER A 35 -1.48 11.10 22.06
N THR A 36 -2.50 10.50 22.67
CA THR A 36 -2.40 10.02 24.06
C THR A 36 -1.61 8.72 24.21
N SER A 37 -1.39 7.95 23.14
CA SER A 37 -0.61 6.71 23.20
C SER A 37 0.89 6.98 23.13
N ASN A 38 1.56 7.08 24.29
CA ASN A 38 3.02 6.96 24.36
C ASN A 38 3.47 5.51 24.13
N GLN A 39 4.78 5.29 23.91
CA GLN A 39 5.36 3.96 23.63
C GLN A 39 4.94 2.89 24.65
N VAL A 40 4.92 3.25 25.94
CA VAL A 40 4.54 2.33 27.03
C VAL A 40 3.08 1.91 26.93
N GLN A 41 2.17 2.87 26.70
CA GLN A 41 0.74 2.59 26.56
C GLN A 41 0.41 1.79 25.29
N ALA A 42 1.11 2.06 24.19
CA ALA A 42 0.94 1.29 22.95
C ALA A 42 1.34 -0.17 23.15
N LEU A 43 2.48 -0.42 23.80
CA LEU A 43 2.95 -1.78 24.06
C LEU A 43 2.05 -2.53 25.05
N SER A 44 1.50 -1.86 26.06
CA SER A 44 0.62 -2.51 27.06
C SER A 44 -0.78 -2.85 26.52
N SER A 45 -1.22 -2.16 25.47
CA SER A 45 -2.53 -2.37 24.84
C SER A 45 -2.47 -3.17 23.53
N ALA A 46 -1.27 -3.49 23.05
CA ALA A 46 -1.08 -4.25 21.82
C ALA A 46 -1.63 -5.68 21.99
N ASP A 47 -2.49 -6.08 21.06
CA ASP A 47 -2.92 -7.47 20.89
C ASP A 47 -2.06 -8.08 19.78
N TYR A 48 -1.38 -9.19 20.06
CA TYR A 48 -0.56 -9.93 19.08
C TYR A 48 -1.19 -11.27 18.68
N ALA A 49 -2.38 -11.61 19.20
CA ALA A 49 -3.01 -12.92 19.00
C ALA A 49 -3.42 -13.21 17.54
N HIS A 50 -3.23 -12.23 16.68
CA HIS A 50 -3.57 -12.24 15.28
C HIS A 50 -2.33 -12.36 14.38
N GLU A 51 -1.12 -12.24 14.93
CA GLU A 51 0.11 -12.35 14.14
C GLU A 51 0.22 -13.79 13.61
N TYR A 52 0.55 -13.93 12.34
CA TYR A 52 0.78 -15.21 11.70
C TYR A 52 2.15 -15.21 11.03
N PHE A 53 2.83 -16.36 11.10
CA PHE A 53 4.16 -16.54 10.57
C PHE A 53 4.27 -17.91 9.92
N ASP A 54 4.70 -17.98 8.67
CA ASP A 54 4.97 -19.25 8.02
C ASP A 54 6.19 -19.23 7.09
N ILE A 55 6.75 -20.41 6.86
CA ILE A 55 7.89 -20.62 5.98
C ILE A 55 7.79 -22.01 5.34
N ASP A 56 8.26 -22.11 4.10
CA ASP A 56 8.33 -23.38 3.38
C ASP A 56 9.33 -24.34 4.06
N VAL A 57 9.00 -25.62 4.18
CA VAL A 57 9.88 -26.65 4.73
C VAL A 57 11.19 -26.80 3.94
N ASN A 58 11.19 -26.44 2.66
CA ASN A 58 12.35 -26.46 1.77
C ASN A 58 13.06 -25.10 1.69
N ALA A 59 12.70 -24.14 2.55
CA ALA A 59 13.40 -22.86 2.64
C ALA A 59 14.89 -23.06 2.92
N LYS A 60 15.71 -22.19 2.34
CA LYS A 60 17.16 -22.21 2.43
C LYS A 60 17.64 -21.21 3.47
N ALA A 61 18.88 -21.40 3.94
CA ALA A 61 19.53 -20.42 4.80
C ALA A 61 19.45 -19.02 4.17
N GLY A 62 19.04 -18.03 4.97
CA GLY A 62 18.80 -16.67 4.48
C GLY A 62 17.37 -16.39 3.99
N ASP A 63 16.53 -17.40 3.78
CA ASP A 63 15.12 -17.19 3.44
C ASP A 63 14.37 -16.59 4.64
N ALA A 64 13.53 -15.61 4.36
CA ALA A 64 12.72 -14.93 5.36
C ALA A 64 11.40 -15.68 5.60
N VAL A 65 10.97 -15.71 6.86
CA VAL A 65 9.62 -16.11 7.25
C VAL A 65 8.63 -15.06 6.75
N PHE A 66 7.50 -15.48 6.18
CA PHE A 66 6.42 -14.56 5.83
C PHE A 66 5.69 -14.12 7.09
N GLY A 67 5.40 -12.82 7.18
CA GLY A 67 4.93 -12.18 8.40
C GLY A 67 6.09 -11.57 9.18
N ARG A 68 6.08 -10.24 9.32
CA ARG A 68 7.10 -9.51 10.09
C ARG A 68 6.56 -9.13 11.45
N LEU A 69 7.49 -8.92 12.37
CA LEU A 69 7.21 -8.21 13.61
C LEU A 69 7.04 -6.74 13.26
N ASN A 70 5.85 -6.20 13.51
CA ASN A 70 5.50 -4.81 13.26
C ASN A 70 5.34 -4.08 14.60
N HIS A 71 6.04 -2.97 14.79
CA HIS A 71 5.85 -2.19 16.00
C HIS A 71 4.44 -1.56 16.01
N PRO A 72 3.67 -1.63 17.11
CA PRO A 72 2.29 -1.13 17.16
C PRO A 72 2.16 0.35 16.79
N LEU A 73 3.19 1.16 17.07
CA LEU A 73 3.23 2.59 16.73
C LEU A 73 3.77 2.90 15.32
N ASN A 74 3.83 1.94 14.39
CA ASN A 74 4.29 2.24 13.03
C ASN A 74 3.40 3.25 12.27
N TYR A 75 2.16 3.48 12.72
CA TYR A 75 1.32 4.58 12.22
C TYR A 75 1.71 5.97 12.80
N LYS A 76 2.59 6.00 13.81
CA LYS A 76 3.14 7.19 14.50
C LYS A 76 4.64 7.00 14.79
N PRO A 77 5.49 6.89 13.75
CA PRO A 77 6.88 6.52 13.94
C PRO A 77 7.70 7.52 14.75
N SER A 78 7.31 8.79 14.83
CA SER A 78 7.94 9.81 15.68
C SER A 78 7.87 9.48 17.19
N HIS A 79 6.97 8.58 17.60
CA HIS A 79 6.83 8.11 18.99
C HIS A 79 7.62 6.82 19.27
N ILE A 80 8.35 6.28 18.28
CA ILE A 80 9.16 5.08 18.42
C ILE A 80 10.59 5.50 18.79
N SER A 81 11.09 5.06 19.95
CA SER A 81 12.49 5.26 20.33
C SER A 81 13.45 4.70 19.29
N GLY A 82 14.53 5.43 18.99
CA GLY A 82 15.55 5.04 18.02
C GLY A 82 16.38 3.82 18.45
N THR A 83 16.42 3.53 19.75
CA THR A 83 17.16 2.40 20.35
C THR A 83 16.33 1.12 20.45
N LEU A 84 15.05 1.15 20.05
CA LEU A 84 14.23 -0.05 20.01
C LEU A 84 14.69 -1.04 18.95
N GLN A 85 14.77 -2.32 19.36
CA GLN A 85 15.09 -3.46 18.51
C GLN A 85 14.45 -4.74 19.04
N TYR A 86 14.01 -5.61 18.13
CA TYR A 86 13.57 -6.96 18.45
C TYR A 86 14.76 -7.91 18.59
N ASP A 87 14.66 -8.88 19.49
CA ASP A 87 15.65 -9.94 19.69
C ASP A 87 14.95 -11.28 19.98
N ILE A 88 15.65 -12.39 19.77
CA ILE A 88 15.22 -13.70 20.24
C ILE A 88 15.77 -13.88 21.64
N SER A 89 14.91 -14.27 22.58
CA SER A 89 15.31 -14.46 23.98
C SER A 89 16.47 -15.47 24.08
N ARG A 90 17.56 -15.07 24.74
CA ARG A 90 18.77 -15.89 24.90
C ARG A 90 18.43 -17.23 25.58
N GLY A 91 18.89 -18.33 25.00
CA GLY A 91 18.83 -19.67 25.64
C GLY A 91 17.94 -20.71 24.95
N LYS A 92 17.26 -20.37 23.84
CA LYS A 92 16.61 -21.36 22.98
C LYS A 92 17.39 -21.50 21.67
N ASN A 93 17.70 -22.74 21.27
CA ASN A 93 18.21 -23.06 19.93
C ASN A 93 17.11 -22.79 18.89
N SER A 94 16.88 -21.51 18.58
CA SER A 94 15.99 -21.12 17.48
C SER A 94 16.67 -21.45 16.15
N PRO A 95 15.96 -22.04 15.17
CA PRO A 95 16.48 -22.18 13.81
C PRO A 95 16.49 -20.84 13.06
N PHE A 96 15.93 -19.77 13.65
CA PHE A 96 15.83 -18.45 13.04
C PHE A 96 16.71 -17.42 13.74
N ASP A 97 17.25 -16.49 12.95
CA ASP A 97 17.79 -15.19 13.37
C ASP A 97 16.76 -14.09 13.17
N ILE A 98 17.03 -12.91 13.75
CA ILE A 98 16.19 -11.74 13.61
C ILE A 98 16.95 -10.60 12.92
N ARG A 99 16.32 -10.01 11.90
CA ARG A 99 16.84 -8.86 11.16
C ARG A 99 15.95 -7.65 11.42
N ASN A 100 16.43 -6.73 12.26
CA ASN A 100 15.77 -5.46 12.52
C ASN A 100 15.90 -4.52 11.32
N GLN A 101 14.82 -3.81 11.02
CA GLN A 101 14.76 -2.83 9.93
C GLN A 101 14.02 -1.58 10.38
N ARG A 102 14.51 -0.44 9.89
CA ARG A 102 13.77 0.82 9.89
C ARG A 102 13.68 1.35 8.48
N ASP A 103 12.55 1.94 8.15
CA ASP A 103 12.42 2.68 6.90
C ASP A 103 12.72 4.17 7.09
N ASP A 104 12.60 4.91 6.00
CA ASP A 104 12.81 6.35 5.90
C ASP A 104 11.87 7.17 6.80
N LYS A 105 10.69 6.62 7.13
CA LYS A 105 9.72 7.23 8.04
C LYS A 105 10.00 6.90 9.51
N GLY A 106 11.01 6.06 9.80
CA GLY A 106 11.40 5.67 11.16
C GLY A 106 10.58 4.52 11.75
N ARG A 107 9.70 3.89 10.96
CA ARG A 107 8.88 2.74 11.38
C ARG A 107 9.79 1.55 11.68
N LEU A 108 9.47 0.77 12.71
CA LEU A 108 10.28 -0.36 13.18
C LEU A 108 9.64 -1.69 12.78
N PHE A 109 10.44 -2.54 12.16
CA PHE A 109 10.09 -3.90 11.76
C PHE A 109 11.19 -4.87 12.13
N ALA A 110 10.85 -6.15 12.26
CA ALA A 110 11.85 -7.21 12.23
C ALA A 110 11.37 -8.43 11.45
N GLU A 111 12.28 -9.02 10.70
CA GLU A 111 12.08 -10.27 9.98
C GLU A 111 12.76 -11.41 10.70
N LEU A 112 12.12 -12.58 10.71
CA LEU A 112 12.79 -13.83 11.06
C LEU A 112 13.41 -14.41 9.80
N VAL A 113 14.64 -14.89 9.90
CA VAL A 113 15.41 -15.40 8.78
C VAL A 113 15.99 -16.76 9.15
N LEU A 114 15.91 -17.75 8.26
CA LEU A 114 16.43 -19.08 8.53
C LEU A 114 17.96 -19.04 8.67
N ARG A 115 18.49 -19.60 9.77
CA ARG A 115 19.92 -19.67 10.05
C ARG A 115 20.63 -20.61 9.08
N GLU A 116 21.94 -20.40 8.94
CA GLU A 116 22.79 -21.38 8.27
C GLU A 116 22.68 -22.75 8.94
N ARG A 117 22.55 -23.80 8.11
CA ARG A 117 22.49 -25.22 8.53
C ARG A 117 21.32 -25.57 9.46
N ALA A 118 20.32 -24.70 9.58
CA ALA A 118 19.07 -25.06 10.24
C ALA A 118 18.28 -26.03 9.35
N GLU A 119 17.86 -27.16 9.91
CA GLU A 119 16.91 -28.06 9.27
C GLU A 119 15.51 -27.77 9.78
N LEU A 120 14.58 -27.58 8.84
CA LEU A 120 13.18 -27.35 9.15
C LEU A 120 12.41 -28.67 9.11
N THR A 121 11.53 -28.85 10.10
CA THR A 121 10.57 -29.95 10.15
C THR A 121 9.17 -29.38 10.14
N LEU A 122 8.26 -30.00 9.39
CA LEU A 122 6.86 -29.57 9.33
C LEU A 122 6.26 -29.47 10.73
N GLY A 123 5.50 -28.41 10.98
CA GLY A 123 4.82 -28.19 12.25
C GLY A 123 4.99 -26.79 12.83
N GLN A 124 4.72 -26.67 14.12
CA GLN A 124 4.74 -25.40 14.85
C GLN A 124 6.05 -25.24 15.62
N HIS A 125 6.70 -24.11 15.44
CA HIS A 125 7.97 -23.76 16.07
C HIS A 125 7.77 -22.51 16.93
N PRO A 126 7.56 -22.67 18.25
CA PRO A 126 7.37 -21.53 19.15
C PRO A 126 8.70 -20.80 19.40
N ILE A 127 8.70 -19.49 19.20
CA ILE A 127 9.88 -18.62 19.36
C ILE A 127 9.56 -17.54 20.38
N SER A 128 10.43 -17.38 21.37
CA SER A 128 10.31 -16.32 22.37
C SER A 128 11.01 -15.06 21.86
N ILE A 129 10.22 -14.04 21.53
CA ILE A 129 10.65 -12.74 21.04
C ILE A 129 10.63 -11.73 22.18
N VAL A 130 11.63 -10.87 22.22
CA VAL A 130 11.68 -9.72 23.12
C VAL A 130 11.84 -8.44 22.32
N LEU A 131 11.19 -7.37 22.74
CA LEU A 131 11.48 -6.02 22.29
C LEU A 131 12.35 -5.35 23.36
N LYS A 132 13.49 -4.80 22.94
CA LYS A 132 14.44 -4.14 23.82
C LYS A 132 14.58 -2.68 23.45
N ASP A 133 14.66 -1.83 24.47
CA ASP A 133 15.07 -0.43 24.36
C ASP A 133 16.47 -0.30 24.98
N GLY A 134 17.50 -0.26 24.13
CA GLY A 134 18.87 -0.49 24.58
C GLY A 134 19.04 -1.89 25.19
N ASP A 135 19.49 -1.95 26.45
CA ASP A 135 19.64 -3.20 27.20
C ASP A 135 18.38 -3.63 27.97
N THR A 136 17.37 -2.77 28.02
CA THR A 136 16.15 -3.02 28.80
C THR A 136 15.12 -3.76 27.95
N THR A 137 14.65 -4.91 28.42
CA THR A 137 13.50 -5.58 27.78
C THR A 137 12.22 -4.83 28.15
N VAL A 138 11.49 -4.33 27.16
CA VAL A 138 10.24 -3.56 27.33
C VAL A 138 8.99 -4.36 27.00
N GLU A 139 9.12 -5.42 26.20
CA GLU A 139 8.04 -6.35 25.88
C GLU A 139 8.64 -7.75 25.60
N SER A 140 7.86 -8.80 25.90
CA SER A 140 8.26 -10.18 25.66
C SER A 140 7.01 -11.01 25.33
N ARG A 141 7.08 -11.76 24.23
CA ARG A 141 6.01 -12.65 23.79
C ARG A 141 6.56 -13.90 23.15
N THR A 142 5.71 -14.92 23.06
CA THR A 142 6.01 -16.10 22.24
C THR A 142 5.15 -16.05 21.00
N ILE A 143 5.78 -16.11 19.84
CA ILE A 143 5.14 -16.29 18.54
C ILE A 143 5.29 -17.74 18.09
N THR A 144 4.51 -18.15 17.11
CA THR A 144 4.64 -19.48 16.49
C THR A 144 4.94 -19.33 15.01
N VAL A 145 6.06 -19.88 14.56
CA VAL A 145 6.36 -20.02 13.13
C VAL A 145 5.85 -21.37 12.66
N HIS A 146 5.01 -21.36 11.64
CA HIS A 146 4.47 -22.56 11.01
C HIS A 146 5.39 -22.97 9.86
N VAL A 147 6.09 -24.09 10.01
CA VAL A 147 6.82 -24.72 8.91
C VAL A 147 5.84 -25.57 8.13
N VAL A 148 5.63 -25.21 6.87
CA VAL A 148 4.55 -25.73 6.02
C VAL A 148 5.10 -26.18 4.67
N SER A 149 4.36 -27.03 3.95
CA SER A 149 4.71 -27.42 2.58
C SER A 149 4.31 -26.36 1.54
N GLU A 150 3.43 -25.44 1.91
CA GLU A 150 2.98 -24.33 1.07
C GLU A 150 2.55 -23.18 1.98
N THR A 151 3.12 -21.99 1.77
CA THR A 151 2.81 -20.80 2.58
C THR A 151 1.46 -20.18 2.21
N GLN A 152 0.82 -19.49 3.16
CA GLN A 152 -0.38 -18.68 2.94
C GLN A 152 -0.17 -17.66 1.81
N TRP A 153 1.01 -17.05 1.73
CA TRP A 153 1.37 -16.13 0.66
C TRP A 153 1.39 -16.82 -0.70
N SER A 154 1.92 -18.04 -0.79
CA SER A 154 1.92 -18.80 -2.04
C SER A 154 0.50 -19.12 -2.50
N GLN A 155 -0.37 -19.54 -1.57
CA GLN A 155 -1.79 -19.77 -1.86
C GLN A 155 -2.52 -18.49 -2.29
N LEU A 156 -2.29 -17.38 -1.58
CA LEU A 156 -2.86 -16.07 -1.92
C LEU A 156 -2.38 -15.60 -3.30
N TYR A 157 -1.09 -15.73 -3.58
CA TYR A 157 -0.48 -15.36 -4.85
C TYR A 157 -1.08 -16.16 -6.00
N GLN A 158 -1.21 -17.48 -5.87
CA GLN A 158 -1.86 -18.31 -6.89
C GLN A 158 -3.30 -17.88 -7.15
N ARG A 159 -4.09 -17.66 -6.09
CA ARG A 159 -5.48 -17.18 -6.23
C ARG A 159 -5.55 -15.79 -6.87
N ALA A 160 -4.63 -14.90 -6.54
CA ALA A 160 -4.53 -13.58 -7.14
C ALA A 160 -4.17 -13.65 -8.63
N MET A 161 -3.26 -14.55 -9.02
CA MET A 161 -2.93 -14.80 -10.43
C MET A 161 -4.14 -15.38 -11.20
N SER A 162 -4.87 -16.34 -10.63
CA SER A 162 -6.11 -16.84 -11.26
C SER A 162 -7.18 -15.77 -11.38
N PHE A 163 -7.30 -14.88 -10.39
CA PHE A 163 -8.20 -13.72 -10.47
C PHE A 163 -7.79 -12.75 -11.58
N LEU A 164 -6.48 -12.49 -11.72
CA LEU A 164 -5.93 -11.63 -12.77
C LEU A 164 -6.28 -12.16 -14.18
N GLU A 165 -6.22 -13.47 -14.41
CA GLU A 165 -6.59 -14.10 -15.69
C GLU A 165 -8.06 -13.84 -16.08
N GLY A 166 -8.96 -13.78 -15.08
CA GLY A 166 -10.38 -13.50 -15.27
C GLY A 166 -10.76 -12.03 -15.32
N GLU A 167 -9.88 -11.11 -14.91
CA GLU A 167 -10.17 -9.68 -14.77
C GLU A 167 -9.36 -8.84 -15.77
N LYS A 168 -9.89 -8.71 -16.99
CA LYS A 168 -9.27 -7.93 -18.09
C LYS A 168 -8.90 -6.51 -17.69
N ARG A 169 -9.63 -5.91 -16.76
CA ARG A 169 -9.35 -4.55 -16.29
C ARG A 169 -7.99 -4.42 -15.61
N LEU A 170 -7.48 -5.50 -15.01
CA LEU A 170 -6.18 -5.50 -14.34
C LEU A 170 -5.05 -5.88 -15.27
N GLN A 171 -5.30 -6.53 -16.41
CA GLN A 171 -4.27 -7.02 -17.34
C GLN A 171 -3.51 -5.91 -18.09
N GLY A 172 -3.91 -4.65 -17.90
CA GLY A 172 -3.44 -3.54 -18.71
C GLY A 172 -4.33 -3.36 -19.94
N ILE A 173 -4.17 -2.21 -20.59
CA ILE A 173 -4.98 -1.86 -21.77
C ILE A 173 -4.22 -2.13 -23.08
N PHE A 174 -2.91 -2.40 -23.00
CA PHE A 174 -2.06 -2.68 -24.15
C PHE A 174 -1.54 -4.11 -24.08
N VAL A 175 -1.34 -4.70 -25.25
CA VAL A 175 -0.60 -5.95 -25.43
C VAL A 175 0.52 -5.60 -26.40
N TYR A 176 1.77 -5.77 -25.97
CA TYR A 176 2.95 -5.37 -26.72
C TYR A 176 3.59 -6.58 -27.37
N ALA A 177 4.08 -6.41 -28.59
CA ALA A 177 5.00 -7.36 -29.20
C ALA A 177 6.40 -7.26 -28.56
N ASP A 178 7.23 -8.28 -28.75
CA ASP A 178 8.55 -8.36 -28.11
C ASP A 178 9.49 -7.23 -28.55
N ASP A 179 9.39 -6.75 -29.80
CA ASP A 179 10.14 -5.58 -30.28
C ASP A 179 9.68 -4.28 -29.61
N GLU A 180 8.37 -4.08 -29.43
CA GLU A 180 7.84 -2.94 -28.67
C GLU A 180 8.27 -2.97 -27.19
N ILE A 181 8.32 -4.15 -26.58
CA ILE A 181 8.80 -4.32 -25.19
C ILE A 181 10.29 -3.95 -25.11
N GLU A 182 11.10 -4.38 -26.06
CA GLU A 182 12.52 -4.04 -26.14
C GLU A 182 12.73 -2.52 -26.29
N ASP A 183 11.94 -1.86 -27.14
CA ASP A 183 11.96 -0.40 -27.30
C ASP A 183 11.62 0.32 -25.98
N TYR A 184 10.58 -0.13 -25.27
CA TYR A 184 10.24 0.42 -23.95
C TYR A 184 11.31 0.16 -22.88
N ILE A 185 11.97 -1.01 -22.92
CA ILE A 185 13.10 -1.28 -22.04
C ILE A 185 14.23 -0.29 -22.31
N GLN A 186 14.52 0.00 -23.58
CA GLN A 186 15.56 0.97 -23.96
C GLN A 186 15.17 2.39 -23.51
N GLU A 187 13.97 2.84 -23.84
CA GLU A 187 13.42 4.15 -23.44
C GLU A 187 13.49 4.36 -21.92
N LEU A 188 12.97 3.42 -21.13
CA LEU A 188 12.98 3.50 -19.67
C LEU A 188 14.40 3.45 -19.09
N ASN A 189 15.36 2.86 -19.81
CA ASN A 189 16.75 2.87 -19.37
C ASN A 189 17.43 4.21 -19.66
N ASP A 190 17.18 4.79 -20.83
CA ASP A 190 17.76 6.07 -21.26
C ASP A 190 17.17 7.25 -20.48
N ASN A 191 15.88 7.17 -20.15
CA ASN A 191 15.12 8.23 -19.48
C ASN A 191 14.94 8.00 -17.97
N ASP A 192 15.77 7.15 -17.35
CA ASP A 192 15.72 6.81 -15.91
C ASP A 192 14.30 6.50 -15.39
N GLY A 193 13.55 5.71 -16.14
CA GLY A 193 12.20 5.26 -15.83
C GLY A 193 11.07 6.19 -16.25
N ALA A 194 11.34 7.31 -16.92
CA ALA A 194 10.29 8.16 -17.49
C ALA A 194 9.86 7.65 -18.87
N PHE A 195 8.55 7.64 -19.14
CA PHE A 195 8.04 7.51 -20.50
C PHE A 195 8.10 8.87 -21.21
N GLU A 196 8.35 8.85 -22.50
CA GLU A 196 8.37 10.02 -23.36
C GLU A 196 6.96 10.60 -23.56
N GLY A 197 6.91 11.91 -23.78
CA GLY A 197 5.68 12.62 -24.17
C GLY A 197 4.68 12.88 -23.03
N MET A 198 5.12 12.84 -21.77
CA MET A 198 4.27 13.18 -20.62
C MET A 198 4.91 14.30 -19.77
N ASP A 199 4.22 15.43 -19.69
CA ASP A 199 4.74 16.66 -19.05
C ASP A 199 5.05 16.45 -17.56
N PHE A 200 4.29 15.60 -16.87
CA PHE A 200 4.45 15.41 -15.42
C PHE A 200 5.82 14.83 -15.02
N TYR A 201 6.55 14.14 -15.91
CA TYR A 201 7.90 13.65 -15.62
C TYR A 201 8.97 14.76 -15.59
N HIS A 202 8.65 15.95 -16.09
CA HIS A 202 9.55 17.10 -16.11
C HIS A 202 9.35 18.05 -14.93
N ALA A 203 8.32 17.85 -14.11
CA ALA A 203 8.11 18.64 -12.91
C ALA A 203 9.21 18.37 -11.86
N HIS A 204 9.94 19.40 -11.44
CA HIS A 204 11.01 19.34 -10.45
C HIS A 204 10.55 19.64 -9.03
N SER A 205 9.31 20.07 -8.86
CA SER A 205 8.69 20.37 -7.58
C SER A 205 7.21 20.00 -7.57
N GLU A 206 6.63 19.91 -6.38
CA GLU A 206 5.17 19.76 -6.23
C GLU A 206 4.46 20.95 -6.88
N ASP A 207 4.95 22.18 -6.71
CA ASP A 207 4.35 23.37 -7.33
C ASP A 207 4.32 23.30 -8.87
N GLU A 208 5.39 22.81 -9.50
CA GLU A 208 5.43 22.59 -10.96
C GLU A 208 4.46 21.50 -11.41
N LEU A 209 4.38 20.41 -10.65
CA LEU A 209 3.40 19.34 -10.90
C LEU A 209 1.97 19.89 -10.77
N LEU A 210 1.75 20.81 -9.84
CA LEU A 210 0.49 21.51 -9.58
C LEU A 210 0.20 22.67 -10.56
N ASP A 211 1.10 22.99 -11.50
CA ASP A 211 0.81 23.96 -12.58
C ASP A 211 0.27 23.27 -13.85
N ILE A 212 0.48 21.95 -13.97
CA ILE A 212 -0.03 21.17 -15.09
C ILE A 212 -1.56 21.17 -15.05
N ARG A 213 -2.18 21.48 -16.21
CA ARG A 213 -3.64 21.51 -16.34
C ARG A 213 -4.26 20.21 -15.80
N PRO A 214 -5.27 20.28 -14.90
CA PRO A 214 -5.76 19.10 -14.19
C PRO A 214 -6.17 17.90 -15.04
N ARG A 215 -6.79 18.19 -16.20
CA ARG A 215 -7.21 17.15 -17.14
C ARG A 215 -6.03 16.50 -17.87
N VAL A 216 -4.95 17.23 -18.08
CA VAL A 216 -3.72 16.73 -18.72
C VAL A 216 -3.00 15.84 -17.72
N LEU A 217 -2.67 16.36 -16.54
CA LEU A 217 -2.00 15.62 -15.48
C LEU A 217 -2.69 14.28 -15.19
N GLY A 218 -4.00 14.31 -14.91
CA GLY A 218 -4.74 13.10 -14.61
C GLY A 218 -4.78 12.08 -15.76
N LYS A 219 -4.71 12.51 -17.02
CA LYS A 219 -4.66 11.59 -18.17
C LYS A 219 -3.28 10.96 -18.32
N GLU A 220 -2.22 11.74 -18.19
CA GLU A 220 -0.85 11.27 -18.29
C GLU A 220 -0.52 10.30 -17.16
N LEU A 221 -0.90 10.62 -15.91
CA LEU A 221 -0.73 9.73 -14.77
C LEU A 221 -1.46 8.39 -14.97
N MET A 222 -2.65 8.40 -15.59
CA MET A 222 -3.36 7.16 -15.92
C MET A 222 -2.69 6.41 -17.07
N LEU A 223 -2.16 7.11 -18.08
CA LEU A 223 -1.48 6.50 -19.23
C LEU A 223 -0.19 5.81 -18.79
N ALA A 224 0.66 6.50 -18.01
CA ALA A 224 1.88 5.92 -17.46
C ALA A 224 1.58 4.67 -16.61
N ALA A 225 0.58 4.70 -15.72
CA ALA A 225 0.19 3.53 -14.94
C ALA A 225 -0.21 2.35 -15.84
N ASN A 226 -1.00 2.62 -16.89
CA ASN A 226 -1.39 1.61 -17.87
C ASN A 226 -0.21 1.03 -18.65
N GLN A 227 0.77 1.85 -19.05
CA GLN A 227 1.98 1.39 -19.73
C GLN A 227 2.83 0.50 -18.81
N ILE A 228 3.09 0.93 -17.57
CA ILE A 228 3.82 0.13 -16.57
C ILE A 228 3.15 -1.24 -16.41
N ASN A 229 1.82 -1.25 -16.28
CA ASN A 229 1.10 -2.48 -16.04
C ASN A 229 1.00 -3.39 -17.26
N SER A 230 0.88 -2.82 -18.46
CA SER A 230 0.87 -3.60 -19.71
C SER A 230 2.25 -4.23 -19.97
N LEU A 231 3.34 -3.50 -19.69
CA LEU A 231 4.71 -4.03 -19.68
C LEU A 231 4.90 -5.09 -18.60
N ALA A 232 4.39 -4.87 -17.39
CA ALA A 232 4.47 -5.87 -16.33
C ALA A 232 3.61 -7.10 -16.65
N TYR A 233 2.49 -6.95 -17.34
CA TYR A 233 1.67 -8.08 -17.78
C TYR A 233 2.35 -8.90 -18.89
N ALA A 234 3.24 -8.29 -19.70
CA ALA A 234 4.07 -9.00 -20.68
C ALA A 234 4.93 -10.11 -20.05
N LEU A 235 5.28 -9.98 -18.77
CA LEU A 235 5.94 -11.03 -17.99
C LEU A 235 5.13 -12.34 -17.89
N THR A 236 3.85 -12.35 -18.30
CA THR A 236 2.97 -13.52 -18.28
C THR A 236 2.76 -14.17 -19.66
N TYR A 237 2.89 -13.41 -20.75
CA TYR A 237 2.54 -13.89 -22.10
C TYR A 237 3.67 -13.77 -23.13
N SER A 238 4.69 -12.93 -22.92
CA SER A 238 5.77 -12.73 -23.89
C SER A 238 6.65 -13.98 -23.98
N ASP A 239 7.01 -14.36 -25.22
CA ASP A 239 7.90 -15.48 -25.46
C ASP A 239 9.34 -15.13 -25.04
N GLN A 240 9.78 -13.89 -25.28
CA GLN A 240 11.13 -13.43 -24.94
C GLN A 240 11.30 -12.96 -23.48
N PHE A 241 10.30 -12.29 -22.90
CA PHE A 241 10.40 -11.64 -21.58
C PHE A 241 9.52 -12.28 -20.50
N GLY A 242 8.62 -13.18 -20.89
CA GLY A 242 7.66 -13.84 -19.99
C GLY A 242 8.25 -14.97 -19.15
N TYR A 243 7.40 -15.93 -18.75
CA TYR A 243 7.86 -17.14 -18.07
C TYR A 243 8.66 -18.08 -18.99
N GLN A 244 8.42 -18.01 -20.30
CA GLN A 244 9.11 -18.80 -21.32
C GLN A 244 10.43 -18.17 -21.77
N GLY A 245 10.61 -16.87 -21.52
CA GLY A 245 11.85 -16.17 -21.80
C GLY A 245 13.01 -16.68 -20.97
N GLU A 246 14.22 -16.59 -21.51
CA GLU A 246 15.44 -16.87 -20.76
C GLU A 246 15.54 -15.91 -19.55
N ALA A 247 16.11 -16.39 -18.45
CA ALA A 247 16.16 -15.63 -17.20
C ALA A 247 16.78 -14.22 -17.30
N PRO A 248 17.78 -13.95 -18.17
CA PRO A 248 18.35 -12.61 -18.35
C PRO A 248 17.37 -11.57 -18.91
N GLU A 249 16.58 -11.92 -19.92
CA GLU A 249 15.65 -11.04 -20.63
C GLU A 249 14.53 -10.59 -19.70
N ARG A 250 13.96 -11.56 -18.97
CA ARG A 250 13.00 -11.28 -17.90
C ARG A 250 13.58 -10.31 -16.86
N LYS A 251 14.84 -10.50 -16.44
CA LYS A 251 15.50 -9.59 -15.49
C LYS A 251 15.68 -8.18 -16.07
N ARG A 252 15.95 -8.03 -17.37
CA ARG A 252 16.04 -6.71 -18.03
C ARG A 252 14.70 -5.98 -17.95
N LEU A 253 13.60 -6.63 -18.30
CA LEU A 253 12.26 -6.06 -18.19
C LEU A 253 11.90 -5.71 -16.74
N MET A 254 12.18 -6.61 -15.78
CA MET A 254 11.96 -6.34 -14.35
C MET A 254 12.72 -5.10 -13.87
N ARG A 255 13.98 -4.92 -14.25
CA ARG A 255 14.78 -3.75 -13.87
C ARG A 255 14.24 -2.45 -14.48
N ALA A 256 13.80 -2.48 -15.74
CA ALA A 256 13.15 -1.33 -16.38
C ALA A 256 11.84 -0.96 -15.67
N LEU A 257 11.01 -1.96 -15.33
CA LEU A 257 9.78 -1.76 -14.56
C LEU A 257 10.03 -1.18 -13.16
N TYR A 258 11.10 -1.60 -12.48
CA TYR A 258 11.48 -1.01 -11.20
C TYR A 258 11.83 0.48 -11.33
N LYS A 259 12.58 0.86 -12.39
CA LYS A 259 12.83 2.29 -12.67
C LYS A 259 11.52 3.03 -12.94
N ALA A 260 10.65 2.45 -13.77
CA ALA A 260 9.39 3.07 -14.16
C ALA A 260 8.48 3.38 -12.96
N ILE A 261 8.25 2.41 -12.06
CA ILE A 261 7.41 2.66 -10.87
C ILE A 261 8.06 3.66 -9.91
N ASN A 262 9.38 3.63 -9.76
CA ASN A 262 10.10 4.58 -8.92
C ASN A 262 9.93 6.01 -9.46
N ARG A 263 10.15 6.21 -10.76
CA ARG A 263 10.04 7.51 -11.42
C ARG A 263 8.60 8.01 -11.42
N TYR A 264 7.64 7.13 -11.73
CA TYR A 264 6.21 7.43 -11.69
C TYR A 264 5.78 7.93 -10.32
N THR A 265 6.07 7.17 -9.27
CA THR A 265 5.66 7.53 -7.90
C THR A 265 6.38 8.80 -7.42
N ALA A 266 7.62 9.05 -7.85
CA ALA A 266 8.34 10.29 -7.51
C ALA A 266 7.70 11.55 -8.10
N HIS A 267 6.93 11.44 -9.20
CA HIS A 267 6.21 12.53 -9.85
C HIS A 267 4.69 12.39 -9.69
N PHE A 268 4.24 11.64 -8.68
CA PHE A 268 2.84 11.45 -8.37
C PHE A 268 2.44 12.30 -7.15
N PRO A 269 1.27 12.99 -7.15
CA PRO A 269 0.83 13.80 -6.01
C PRO A 269 0.32 12.92 -4.85
N LEU A 270 1.21 12.19 -4.18
CA LEU A 270 0.86 11.21 -3.14
C LEU A 270 0.29 11.85 -1.86
N LYS A 271 0.80 13.03 -1.50
CA LYS A 271 0.43 13.72 -0.28
C LYS A 271 -0.93 14.37 -0.45
N ASP A 272 -1.85 14.03 0.45
CA ASP A 272 -3.19 14.61 0.46
C ASP A 272 -3.93 14.49 -0.88
N PHE A 273 -3.70 13.36 -1.57
CA PHE A 273 -4.17 13.05 -2.92
C PHE A 273 -5.65 13.40 -3.15
N ALA A 274 -6.51 13.06 -2.17
CA ALA A 274 -7.95 13.27 -2.27
C ALA A 274 -8.34 14.76 -2.26
N ASN A 275 -7.46 15.64 -1.78
CA ASN A 275 -7.63 17.09 -1.71
C ASN A 275 -6.68 17.85 -2.65
N THR A 276 -5.89 17.16 -3.47
CA THR A 276 -4.99 17.78 -4.45
C THR A 276 -5.79 18.68 -5.42
N PRO A 277 -5.52 20.01 -5.47
CA PRO A 277 -6.32 20.96 -6.22
C PRO A 277 -6.19 20.78 -7.75
N THR A 278 -5.14 20.12 -8.20
CA THR A 278 -4.84 19.88 -9.62
C THR A 278 -5.39 18.58 -10.18
N LEU A 279 -6.12 17.79 -9.39
CA LEU A 279 -6.87 16.69 -9.96
C LEU A 279 -8.33 17.09 -10.08
N MET A 280 -8.96 16.71 -11.18
CA MET A 280 -10.41 16.84 -11.28
C MET A 280 -11.05 16.09 -10.11
N ARG A 281 -12.12 16.64 -9.52
CA ARG A 281 -12.79 16.03 -8.35
C ARG A 281 -13.13 14.55 -8.55
N ASN A 282 -13.51 14.14 -9.76
CA ASN A 282 -13.78 12.74 -10.07
C ASN A 282 -12.51 11.87 -10.13
N MET A 283 -11.32 12.43 -10.34
CA MET A 283 -10.04 11.71 -10.25
C MET A 283 -9.61 11.53 -8.80
N SER A 284 -9.66 12.61 -8.00
CA SER A 284 -9.26 12.55 -6.59
C SER A 284 -10.19 11.69 -5.73
N THR A 285 -11.48 11.58 -6.10
CA THR A 285 -12.47 10.70 -5.42
C THR A 285 -12.59 9.29 -6.01
N HIS A 286 -12.05 9.04 -7.21
CA HIS A 286 -12.00 7.71 -7.83
C HIS A 286 -10.55 7.29 -7.98
N GLN A 287 -9.85 7.15 -6.86
CA GLN A 287 -8.43 6.78 -6.75
C GLN A 287 -8.10 5.49 -7.53
N TRP A 288 -9.09 4.61 -7.68
CA TRP A 288 -9.00 3.41 -8.49
C TRP A 288 -8.65 3.65 -9.95
N ARG A 289 -8.82 4.87 -10.46
CA ARG A 289 -8.36 5.26 -11.79
C ARG A 289 -6.83 5.19 -11.92
N PHE A 290 -6.12 5.19 -10.80
CA PHE A 290 -4.66 5.11 -10.73
C PHE A 290 -4.20 3.79 -10.12
N THR A 291 -4.96 3.21 -9.17
CA THR A 291 -4.59 1.93 -8.54
C THR A 291 -5.01 0.70 -9.35
N ASP A 292 -6.18 0.68 -10.01
CA ASP A 292 -6.55 -0.46 -10.86
C ASP A 292 -5.55 -0.63 -12.03
N PRO A 293 -5.19 0.44 -12.78
CA PRO A 293 -4.29 0.30 -13.92
C PRO A 293 -2.88 -0.12 -13.58
N ILE A 294 -2.47 -0.17 -12.32
CA ILE A 294 -1.14 -0.62 -11.89
C ILE A 294 -1.21 -2.00 -11.18
N SER A 295 -2.41 -2.57 -11.05
CA SER A 295 -2.67 -3.67 -10.13
C SER A 295 -2.02 -5.00 -10.51
N ALA A 296 -2.00 -5.35 -11.80
CA ALA A 296 -1.33 -6.58 -12.22
C ALA A 296 0.18 -6.51 -12.06
N ALA A 297 0.77 -5.33 -12.21
CA ALA A 297 2.21 -5.16 -11.98
C ALA A 297 2.59 -5.64 -10.58
N GLY A 298 1.81 -5.27 -9.56
CA GLY A 298 2.03 -5.75 -8.19
C GLY A 298 1.96 -7.28 -8.08
N PHE A 299 0.99 -7.94 -8.72
CA PHE A 299 0.91 -9.40 -8.71
C PHE A 299 2.10 -10.04 -9.43
N VAL A 300 2.26 -9.75 -10.71
CA VAL A 300 3.17 -10.47 -11.60
C VAL A 300 4.64 -10.25 -11.20
N MET A 301 4.98 -9.07 -10.69
CA MET A 301 6.34 -8.73 -10.31
C MET A 301 6.73 -9.27 -8.93
N SER A 302 5.77 -9.52 -8.03
CA SER A 302 6.04 -9.80 -6.61
C SER A 302 7.05 -10.94 -6.35
N PRO A 303 6.95 -12.13 -6.98
CA PRO A 303 7.90 -13.21 -6.69
C PRO A 303 9.35 -12.86 -7.07
N ALA A 304 9.54 -12.22 -8.23
CA ALA A 304 10.88 -11.80 -8.67
C ALA A 304 11.39 -10.62 -7.81
N MET A 305 10.54 -9.65 -7.51
CA MET A 305 10.85 -8.50 -6.67
C MET A 305 11.29 -8.91 -5.26
N ASN A 306 10.57 -9.83 -4.62
CA ASN A 306 10.94 -10.32 -3.29
C ASN A 306 12.31 -11.02 -3.30
N ARG A 307 12.61 -11.80 -4.35
CA ARG A 307 13.91 -12.46 -4.52
C ARG A 307 15.04 -11.45 -4.72
N ASP A 308 14.82 -10.45 -5.56
CA ASP A 308 15.80 -9.39 -5.82
C ASP A 308 16.09 -8.59 -4.53
N ILE A 309 15.05 -8.28 -3.74
CA ILE A 309 15.19 -7.65 -2.42
C ILE A 309 15.99 -8.53 -1.46
N ALA A 310 15.72 -9.84 -1.41
CA ALA A 310 16.46 -10.78 -0.58
C ALA A 310 17.94 -10.85 -0.95
N ASN A 311 18.27 -10.67 -2.24
CA ASN A 311 19.63 -10.59 -2.77
C ASN A 311 20.28 -9.20 -2.60
N GLY A 312 19.61 -8.24 -1.96
CA GLY A 312 20.14 -6.91 -1.69
C GLY A 312 19.99 -5.89 -2.80
N GLU A 313 19.17 -6.15 -3.83
CA GLU A 313 18.93 -5.20 -4.93
C GLU A 313 18.12 -3.98 -4.44
N SER A 314 18.81 -2.85 -4.29
CA SER A 314 18.23 -1.60 -3.77
C SER A 314 17.12 -1.03 -4.67
N LEU A 315 17.24 -1.22 -5.99
CA LEU A 315 16.26 -0.76 -6.97
C LEU A 315 14.90 -1.46 -6.79
N ALA A 316 14.91 -2.78 -6.57
CA ALA A 316 13.71 -3.57 -6.28
C ALA A 316 13.10 -3.17 -4.93
N LYS A 317 13.93 -2.93 -3.91
CA LYS A 317 13.47 -2.45 -2.59
C LYS A 317 12.77 -1.10 -2.70
N ARG A 318 13.33 -0.16 -3.46
CA ARG A 318 12.70 1.14 -3.72
C ARG A 318 11.38 0.97 -4.50
N ALA A 319 11.36 0.11 -5.52
CA ALA A 319 10.16 -0.16 -6.31
C ALA A 319 9.00 -0.70 -5.45
N LYS A 320 9.29 -1.64 -4.54
CA LYS A 320 8.31 -2.14 -3.58
C LYS A 320 7.75 -1.02 -2.69
N ALA A 321 8.61 -0.14 -2.18
CA ALA A 321 8.19 1.02 -1.40
C ALA A 321 7.36 2.02 -2.22
N SER A 322 7.74 2.28 -3.47
CA SER A 322 7.00 3.16 -4.39
C SER A 322 5.61 2.64 -4.72
N PHE A 323 5.45 1.33 -4.93
CA PHE A 323 4.12 0.73 -5.04
C PHE A 323 3.32 0.86 -3.74
N GLN A 324 3.96 0.59 -2.58
CA GLN A 324 3.29 0.69 -1.29
C GLN A 324 2.75 2.09 -1.04
N ASP A 325 3.55 3.13 -1.28
CA ASP A 325 3.17 4.53 -1.14
C ASP A 325 2.07 4.92 -2.13
N LEU A 326 2.20 4.54 -3.42
CA LEU A 326 1.17 4.78 -4.42
C LEU A 326 -0.17 4.18 -4.00
N LEU A 327 -0.17 2.97 -3.47
CA LEU A 327 -1.40 2.28 -3.11
C LEU A 327 -2.09 2.82 -1.86
N GLN A 328 -1.37 3.60 -1.05
CA GLN A 328 -1.99 4.30 0.08
C GLN A 328 -3.06 5.29 -0.35
N ILE A 329 -3.05 5.79 -1.60
CA ILE A 329 -4.09 6.70 -2.07
C ILE A 329 -5.49 6.05 -2.05
N ALA A 330 -5.58 4.71 -2.09
CA ALA A 330 -6.85 3.99 -1.95
C ALA A 330 -7.49 4.16 -0.57
N PHE A 331 -6.71 4.58 0.43
CA PHE A 331 -7.16 4.88 1.79
C PHE A 331 -7.40 6.37 2.01
N ASP A 332 -7.06 7.23 1.05
CA ASP A 332 -7.31 8.65 1.20
C ASP A 332 -8.80 8.98 1.00
N ILE A 333 -9.28 10.03 1.67
CA ILE A 333 -10.67 10.50 1.64
C ILE A 333 -10.62 12.04 1.74
N PRO A 334 -11.40 12.82 0.96
CA PRO A 334 -11.40 14.27 1.07
C PRO A 334 -11.75 14.75 2.49
N TYR A 335 -11.17 15.85 2.97
CA TYR A 335 -11.30 16.31 4.37
C TYR A 335 -12.76 16.45 4.82
N ARG A 336 -13.62 17.05 3.99
CA ARG A 336 -15.04 17.22 4.30
C ARG A 336 -15.79 15.91 4.48
N GLN A 337 -15.32 14.84 3.83
CA GLN A 337 -15.92 13.52 3.98
C GLN A 337 -15.46 12.86 5.28
N ARG A 338 -14.27 13.20 5.82
CA ARG A 338 -13.73 12.75 7.13
C ARG A 338 -14.59 13.12 8.33
N GLN A 339 -15.50 14.09 8.20
CA GLN A 339 -16.29 14.59 9.32
C GLN A 339 -17.45 13.64 9.69
N PRO A 340 -17.60 13.24 10.97
CA PRO A 340 -18.69 12.37 11.43
C PRO A 340 -20.10 12.92 11.15
N GLU A 341 -20.23 14.24 11.12
CA GLU A 341 -21.51 14.96 10.99
C GLU A 341 -21.98 15.12 9.53
N TYR A 342 -21.09 14.94 8.54
CA TYR A 342 -21.31 15.38 7.15
C TYR A 342 -21.93 14.33 6.21
N ASN A 343 -22.64 13.34 6.76
CA ASN A 343 -23.32 12.20 6.11
C ASN A 343 -22.54 10.88 6.12
N ARG A 344 -23.12 9.94 6.89
CA ARG A 344 -23.06 8.48 6.80
C ARG A 344 -22.24 7.94 5.63
N TYR A 345 -20.98 7.64 5.90
CA TYR A 345 -20.13 6.74 5.11
C TYR A 345 -20.81 5.44 4.73
N TYR A 346 -21.82 5.03 5.49
CA TYR A 346 -22.50 3.77 5.37
C TYR A 346 -24.00 4.05 5.54
N LEU A 347 -24.77 3.87 4.47
CA LEU A 347 -26.22 3.88 4.47
C LEU A 347 -26.67 2.41 4.56
N PRO A 348 -26.91 1.86 5.77
CA PRO A 348 -27.25 0.44 5.94
C PRO A 348 -28.46 0.01 5.10
N GLU A 349 -29.39 0.94 4.89
CA GLU A 349 -30.62 0.72 4.13
C GLU A 349 -30.48 1.00 2.62
N ASP A 350 -29.36 1.60 2.19
CA ASP A 350 -29.07 1.93 0.78
C ASP A 350 -27.55 1.89 0.50
N LEU A 351 -26.97 0.69 0.64
CA LEU A 351 -25.54 0.46 0.42
C LEU A 351 -25.06 0.98 -0.95
N LYS A 352 -25.92 0.89 -1.97
CA LYS A 352 -25.64 1.34 -3.33
C LYS A 352 -25.42 2.85 -3.43
N ARG A 353 -26.11 3.64 -2.61
CA ARG A 353 -25.97 5.11 -2.56
C ARG A 353 -25.10 5.60 -1.42
N SER A 354 -24.46 4.70 -0.66
CA SER A 354 -23.54 5.10 0.41
C SER A 354 -22.42 5.98 -0.16
N PRO A 355 -22.18 7.18 0.38
CA PRO A 355 -21.09 8.04 -0.09
C PRO A 355 -19.71 7.53 0.37
N GLY A 356 -18.65 8.01 -0.28
CA GLY A 356 -17.27 7.78 0.16
C GLY A 356 -16.75 6.35 -0.06
N ALA A 357 -15.96 5.85 0.89
CA ALA A 357 -15.27 4.56 0.84
C ALA A 357 -16.20 3.33 0.67
N TRP A 358 -17.50 3.47 0.92
CA TRP A 358 -18.50 2.40 0.87
C TRP A 358 -19.53 2.54 -0.25
N ALA A 359 -19.36 3.49 -1.18
CA ALA A 359 -20.14 3.48 -2.41
C ALA A 359 -19.88 2.15 -3.15
N ASP A 360 -20.95 1.40 -3.43
CA ASP A 360 -20.91 0.04 -4.02
C ASP A 360 -19.92 -0.07 -5.21
N ALA A 361 -19.95 0.91 -6.12
CA ALA A 361 -19.00 0.96 -7.25
C ALA A 361 -17.53 1.05 -6.80
N ASN A 362 -17.20 1.83 -5.76
CA ASN A 362 -15.84 2.03 -5.26
C ASN A 362 -15.33 0.86 -4.41
N ARG A 363 -16.23 0.11 -3.77
CA ARG A 363 -15.86 -1.01 -2.90
C ARG A 363 -15.08 -2.09 -3.67
N HIS A 364 -15.60 -2.49 -4.82
CA HIS A 364 -14.96 -3.53 -5.63
C HIS A 364 -13.55 -3.12 -6.10
N HIS A 365 -13.37 -1.85 -6.50
CA HIS A 365 -12.06 -1.30 -6.84
C HIS A 365 -11.08 -1.30 -5.66
N ARG A 366 -11.55 -0.90 -4.47
CA ARG A 366 -10.74 -0.91 -3.24
C ARG A 366 -10.32 -2.33 -2.87
N THR A 367 -11.23 -3.30 -2.96
CA THR A 367 -10.89 -4.72 -2.69
C THR A 367 -9.82 -5.24 -3.64
N ARG A 368 -9.84 -4.88 -4.93
CA ARG A 368 -8.75 -5.22 -5.87
C ARG A 368 -7.41 -4.59 -5.47
N SER A 369 -7.44 -3.31 -5.08
CA SER A 369 -6.24 -2.64 -4.58
C SER A 369 -5.72 -3.35 -3.33
N TRP A 370 -6.58 -3.67 -2.36
CA TRP A 370 -6.17 -4.37 -1.12
C TRP A 370 -5.62 -5.77 -1.38
N LEU A 371 -6.20 -6.51 -2.34
CA LEU A 371 -5.65 -7.80 -2.76
C LEU A 371 -4.22 -7.63 -3.31
N MET A 372 -3.98 -6.64 -4.17
CA MET A 372 -2.62 -6.31 -4.62
C MET A 372 -1.72 -6.00 -3.45
N MET A 373 -2.22 -5.22 -2.49
CA MET A 373 -1.42 -4.86 -1.34
C MET A 373 -1.01 -6.09 -0.52
N SER A 374 -1.94 -6.99 -0.23
CA SER A 374 -1.62 -8.23 0.49
C SER A 374 -0.57 -9.09 -0.21
N VAL A 375 -0.64 -9.21 -1.55
CA VAL A 375 0.37 -9.96 -2.33
C VAL A 375 1.72 -9.25 -2.28
N LEU A 376 1.75 -7.96 -2.62
CA LEU A 376 2.98 -7.20 -2.76
C LEU A 376 3.70 -7.01 -1.42
N TRP A 377 2.96 -6.78 -0.33
CA TRP A 377 3.54 -6.59 0.99
C TRP A 377 4.33 -7.82 1.40
N SER A 378 3.76 -9.01 1.11
CA SER A 378 4.35 -10.31 1.50
C SER A 378 4.60 -10.37 3.02
N ASP A 379 3.70 -9.74 3.77
CA ASP A 379 3.74 -9.62 5.21
C ASP A 379 2.31 -9.63 5.74
N TYR A 380 1.88 -10.75 6.32
CA TYR A 380 0.53 -10.92 6.85
C TYR A 380 0.22 -9.97 8.00
N ASN A 381 1.27 -9.52 8.70
CA ASN A 381 1.18 -8.73 9.92
C ASN A 381 1.33 -7.23 9.63
N GLN A 382 1.65 -6.86 8.39
CA GLN A 382 1.68 -5.45 8.01
C GLN A 382 0.25 -4.94 7.83
N PRO A 383 -0.13 -3.85 8.49
CA PRO A 383 -1.42 -3.22 8.25
C PRO A 383 -1.49 -2.67 6.82
N LEU A 384 -2.69 -2.71 6.22
CA LEU A 384 -2.89 -2.23 4.85
C LEU A 384 -2.55 -0.75 4.68
N THR A 385 -2.76 0.07 5.71
CA THR A 385 -2.43 1.49 5.67
C THR A 385 -1.75 1.93 6.95
N TYR A 386 -0.92 2.98 6.92
CA TYR A 386 -0.38 3.65 8.11
C TYR A 386 -1.04 5.00 8.40
N GLN A 387 -2.10 5.36 7.67
CA GLN A 387 -2.78 6.65 7.84
C GLN A 387 -3.40 6.74 9.24
N PRO A 388 -2.98 7.68 10.11
CA PRO A 388 -3.38 7.68 11.52
C PRO A 388 -4.90 7.74 11.74
N TRP A 389 -5.63 8.44 10.85
CA TRP A 389 -7.09 8.48 10.92
C TRP A 389 -7.75 7.15 10.55
N TRP A 390 -7.08 6.17 9.95
CA TRP A 390 -7.65 4.82 9.83
C TRP A 390 -7.51 3.99 11.11
N TYR A 391 -6.54 4.31 11.95
CA TYR A 391 -6.35 3.70 13.28
C TYR A 391 -7.14 4.45 14.36
N GLY A 392 -7.33 5.75 14.12
CA GLY A 392 -8.09 6.69 14.94
C GLY A 392 -9.54 6.88 14.52
N ASP A 393 -9.98 6.49 13.31
CA ASP A 393 -11.40 6.48 12.86
C ASP A 393 -12.00 5.09 12.99
N TYR A 394 -11.74 4.53 14.15
CA TYR A 394 -12.87 4.18 14.97
C TYR A 394 -13.06 5.14 16.17
N ALA A 395 -12.56 6.37 16.30
CA ALA A 395 -12.72 7.15 17.54
C ALA A 395 -14.09 7.84 17.66
N PRO A 396 -14.63 8.54 16.64
CA PRO A 396 -16.03 8.98 16.66
C PRO A 396 -16.98 7.77 16.64
N PHE A 397 -16.58 6.73 15.91
CA PHE A 397 -17.28 5.46 15.76
C PHE A 397 -17.26 4.59 17.04
N ALA A 398 -16.18 4.58 17.83
CA ALA A 398 -16.01 3.76 19.06
C ALA A 398 -16.74 4.42 20.21
N ALA A 399 -16.70 5.76 20.26
CA ALA A 399 -17.53 6.53 21.15
C ALA A 399 -19.04 6.28 20.92
N HIS A 400 -19.42 5.83 19.72
CA HIS A 400 -20.81 5.53 19.34
C HIS A 400 -21.06 4.05 18.99
N ASN A 401 -20.16 3.13 19.36
CA ASN A 401 -20.25 1.68 19.09
C ASN A 401 -20.63 1.30 17.65
N THR A 402 -20.27 2.14 16.68
CA THR A 402 -20.66 2.04 15.27
C THR A 402 -19.43 1.73 14.45
N SER A 403 -19.48 0.70 13.60
CA SER A 403 -18.33 0.31 12.78
C SER A 403 -18.44 0.77 11.35
N LEU A 404 -17.28 1.05 10.74
CA LEU A 404 -17.13 1.02 9.29
C LEU A 404 -17.52 -0.36 8.68
N LEU A 405 -17.45 -1.42 9.50
CA LEU A 405 -17.86 -2.79 9.22
C LEU A 405 -18.47 -3.41 10.50
N PRO A 406 -19.79 -3.37 10.76
CA PRO A 406 -20.37 -3.76 12.06
C PRO A 406 -19.83 -5.11 12.57
N GLY A 407 -19.16 -5.12 13.73
CA GLY A 407 -18.48 -6.30 14.29
C GLY A 407 -17.01 -6.52 13.88
N TRP A 408 -16.46 -5.69 12.99
CA TRP A 408 -15.06 -5.70 12.58
C TRP A 408 -14.29 -4.58 13.28
N THR A 409 -13.33 -4.98 14.09
CA THR A 409 -12.14 -4.19 14.42
C THR A 409 -11.01 -4.82 13.59
N PRO A 410 -10.00 -4.09 13.08
CA PRO A 410 -8.81 -4.72 12.55
C PRO A 410 -8.09 -5.47 13.68
N LYS A 411 -8.56 -6.67 13.97
CA LYS A 411 -7.80 -7.76 14.54
C LYS A 411 -7.25 -8.46 13.32
N VAL A 412 -5.94 -8.68 13.23
CA VAL A 412 -5.22 -9.12 12.00
C VAL A 412 -5.56 -10.56 11.56
N ARG A 413 -6.73 -11.09 11.94
CA ARG A 413 -7.31 -12.27 11.30
C ARG A 413 -7.88 -11.89 9.94
N TRP A 414 -7.03 -11.93 8.92
CA TRP A 414 -7.50 -12.23 7.57
C TRP A 414 -7.25 -13.70 7.32
N TRP A 415 -8.32 -14.49 7.39
CA TRP A 415 -8.39 -15.78 6.72
C TRP A 415 -8.77 -15.53 5.26
N ILE A 416 -7.96 -16.03 4.33
CA ILE A 416 -8.33 -16.34 2.95
C ILE A 416 -7.93 -17.79 2.70
#